data_AF-A0A2T1NFY4-F1
#
_entry.id   AF-A0A2T1NFY4-F1
#
_cell.length_a   1.000
_cell.length_b   1.000
_cell.length_c   1.000
_cell.angle_alpha   90.00
_cell.angle_beta   90.00
_cell.angle_gamma   90.00
#
_symmetry.space_group_name_H-M   'P 1'
#
loop_
_entity.id
_entity.type
_entity.pdbx_description
1 polymer ?
#
loop_
_entity_poly.entity_id
_entity_poly.type
_entity_poly.pdbx_seq_one_letter_code
_entity_poly.pdbx_strand_id
1 'polypeptide(L)'
;MIWIRKWLNFYINSSVHVALAVFGLTFVALTKFKIGFDSVTLGFNFFATILGYNFVKYFTVFKAKFKNKINAIYGIAGVSFLALLGAIYYGLQLRILVQLLILLFAFLTVLYALPLFKLWRSQEYKSLRFIPGIKIFIIALVWAGVCVLIPVLQNQFNLNLKVWLTFVEFFIIVVVLMIPFEIRDLKYDTRGLKTLPQLLGVKYTKTFGLILCSIVLIIEVYIHLEAAKMLVMSAIIVLILAGFVWWSSIKRSTLYCSFWVEAIPIFWMLLLF
;
A
#
# COMPACT_ATOMS: atom_id res chain seq x y z
N MET A 1 -2.42 -5.26 -29.82
CA MET A 1 -2.01 -4.23 -28.83
C MET A 1 -3.16 -3.59 -28.04
N ILE A 2 -4.32 -3.27 -28.64
CA ILE A 2 -5.45 -2.60 -27.94
C ILE A 2 -6.04 -3.45 -26.79
N TRP A 3 -6.19 -4.76 -27.01
CA TRP A 3 -6.75 -5.69 -26.01
C TRP A 3 -5.90 -5.82 -24.75
N ILE A 4 -4.57 -6.00 -24.90
CA ILE A 4 -3.62 -6.07 -23.79
C ILE A 4 -3.70 -4.81 -22.92
N ARG A 5 -3.75 -3.63 -23.55
CA ARG A 5 -3.87 -2.36 -22.82
C ARG A 5 -5.20 -2.24 -22.08
N LYS A 6 -6.31 -2.71 -22.66
CA LYS A 6 -7.63 -2.74 -21.99
C LYS A 6 -7.61 -3.64 -20.76
N TRP A 7 -7.07 -4.85 -20.88
CA TRP A 7 -6.92 -5.80 -19.77
C TRP A 7 -6.02 -5.26 -18.66
N LEU A 8 -4.85 -4.73 -19.02
CA LEU A 8 -3.92 -4.13 -18.05
C LEU A 8 -4.55 -2.96 -17.30
N ASN A 9 -5.26 -2.08 -18.02
CA ASN A 9 -5.98 -0.99 -17.38
C ASN A 9 -7.08 -1.50 -16.46
N PHE A 10 -7.82 -2.54 -16.83
CA PHE A 10 -8.84 -3.13 -15.95
C PHE A 10 -8.20 -3.68 -14.67
N TYR A 11 -7.14 -4.49 -14.81
CA TYR A 11 -6.38 -5.08 -13.71
C TYR A 11 -5.84 -4.06 -12.68
N ILE A 12 -5.31 -2.92 -13.15
CA ILE A 12 -4.83 -1.85 -12.28
C ILE A 12 -6.01 -1.09 -11.64
N ASN A 13 -7.04 -0.78 -12.43
CA ASN A 13 -8.20 0.00 -11.96
C ASN A 13 -9.06 -0.79 -10.97
N SER A 14 -9.17 -2.11 -11.11
CA SER A 14 -9.87 -3.00 -10.19
C SER A 14 -9.06 -3.30 -8.91
N SER A 15 -7.89 -2.69 -8.73
CA SER A 15 -7.01 -2.81 -7.56
C SER A 15 -6.46 -4.22 -7.32
N VAL A 16 -6.50 -5.10 -8.33
CA VAL A 16 -5.91 -6.45 -8.23
C VAL A 16 -4.39 -6.37 -8.15
N HIS A 17 -3.78 -5.43 -8.88
CA HIS A 17 -2.32 -5.26 -8.86
C HIS A 17 -1.78 -4.90 -7.47
N VAL A 18 -2.37 -3.90 -6.84
CA VAL A 18 -2.00 -3.48 -5.49
C VAL A 18 -2.30 -4.57 -4.45
N ALA A 19 -3.37 -5.36 -4.64
CA ALA A 19 -3.65 -6.50 -3.79
C ALA A 19 -2.58 -7.59 -3.87
N LEU A 20 -2.03 -7.86 -5.07
CA LEU A 20 -0.87 -8.75 -5.21
C LEU A 20 0.38 -8.17 -4.53
N ALA A 21 0.56 -6.85 -4.56
CA ALA A 21 1.66 -6.20 -3.85
C ALA A 21 1.54 -6.38 -2.33
N VAL A 22 0.36 -6.17 -1.75
CA VAL A 22 0.11 -6.40 -0.32
C VAL A 22 0.26 -7.89 0.04
N PHE A 23 -0.23 -8.80 -0.82
CA PHE A 23 0.01 -10.24 -0.68
C PHE A 23 1.52 -10.55 -0.64
N GLY A 24 2.28 -10.03 -1.61
CA GLY A 24 3.72 -10.23 -1.70
C GLY A 24 4.47 -9.68 -0.49
N LEU A 25 4.11 -8.48 -0.03
CA LEU A 25 4.72 -7.88 1.16
C LEU A 25 4.39 -8.68 2.44
N THR A 26 3.16 -9.18 2.57
CA THR A 26 2.76 -10.07 3.67
C THR A 26 3.56 -11.38 3.64
N PHE A 27 3.78 -11.95 2.45
CA PHE A 27 4.63 -13.14 2.29
C PHE A 27 6.08 -12.88 2.69
N VAL A 28 6.64 -11.72 2.33
CA VAL A 28 7.98 -11.30 2.77
C VAL A 28 8.04 -11.27 4.29
N ALA A 29 7.03 -10.70 4.98
CA ALA A 29 6.99 -10.69 6.44
C ALA A 29 6.97 -12.11 7.04
N LEU A 30 6.11 -13.00 6.54
CA LEU A 30 6.07 -14.40 6.97
C LEU A 30 7.46 -15.05 6.85
N THR A 31 8.13 -14.83 5.71
CA THR A 31 9.48 -15.34 5.44
C THR A 31 10.52 -14.77 6.41
N LYS A 32 10.49 -13.45 6.70
CA LYS A 32 11.41 -12.80 7.66
C LYS A 32 11.30 -13.39 9.06
N PHE A 33 10.10 -13.77 9.47
CA PHE A 33 9.84 -14.38 10.77
C PHE A 33 9.97 -15.91 10.77
N LYS A 34 10.32 -16.52 9.63
CA LYS A 34 10.35 -17.99 9.43
C LYS A 34 9.01 -18.64 9.78
N ILE A 35 7.91 -17.91 9.59
CA ILE A 35 6.55 -18.43 9.70
C ILE A 35 6.22 -19.12 8.38
N GLY A 36 5.58 -20.29 8.45
CA GLY A 36 5.16 -21.04 7.27
C GLY A 36 4.14 -20.29 6.40
N PHE A 37 3.77 -20.90 5.27
CA PHE A 37 2.78 -20.31 4.37
C PHE A 37 1.39 -20.24 5.02
N ASP A 38 0.99 -19.03 5.43
CA ASP A 38 -0.33 -18.76 6.01
C ASP A 38 -1.31 -18.31 4.92
N SER A 39 -1.97 -19.30 4.30
CA SER A 39 -2.96 -19.07 3.25
C SER A 39 -4.15 -18.20 3.70
N VAL A 40 -4.48 -18.22 4.99
CA VAL A 40 -5.62 -17.48 5.54
C VAL A 40 -5.31 -15.99 5.59
N THR A 41 -4.18 -15.63 6.19
CA THR A 41 -3.74 -14.22 6.25
C THR A 41 -3.47 -13.66 4.86
N LEU A 42 -2.80 -14.43 4.01
CA LEU A 42 -2.48 -14.01 2.64
C LEU A 42 -3.75 -13.80 1.79
N GLY A 43 -4.69 -14.74 1.85
CA GLY A 43 -5.98 -14.65 1.18
C GLY A 43 -6.80 -13.46 1.68
N PHE A 44 -6.91 -13.29 3.00
CA PHE A 44 -7.60 -12.16 3.60
C PHE A 44 -7.00 -10.82 3.14
N ASN A 45 -5.68 -10.65 3.26
CA ASN A 45 -5.00 -9.41 2.90
C ASN A 45 -5.20 -9.07 1.42
N PHE A 46 -5.15 -10.06 0.52
CA PHE A 46 -5.42 -9.86 -0.90
C PHE A 46 -6.84 -9.34 -1.15
N PHE A 47 -7.86 -10.05 -0.67
CA PHE A 47 -9.26 -9.69 -0.94
C PHE A 47 -9.66 -8.39 -0.23
N ALA A 48 -9.24 -8.19 1.02
CA ALA A 48 -9.49 -6.95 1.75
C ALA A 48 -8.82 -5.74 1.08
N THR A 49 -7.64 -5.90 0.48
CA THR A 49 -6.97 -4.83 -0.27
C THR A 49 -7.76 -4.42 -1.50
N ILE A 50 -8.27 -5.38 -2.30
CA ILE A 50 -9.14 -5.08 -3.45
C ILE A 50 -10.35 -4.26 -2.98
N LEU A 51 -11.04 -4.73 -1.95
CA LEU A 51 -12.24 -4.09 -1.41
C LEU A 51 -11.93 -2.66 -0.91
N GLY A 52 -10.91 -2.50 -0.07
CA GLY A 52 -10.54 -1.21 0.51
C GLY A 52 -10.10 -0.19 -0.53
N TYR A 53 -9.24 -0.57 -1.48
CA TYR A 53 -8.79 0.35 -2.53
C TYR A 53 -9.91 0.71 -3.50
N ASN A 54 -10.77 -0.24 -3.90
CA ASN A 54 -11.89 0.07 -4.76
C ASN A 54 -12.91 0.97 -4.05
N PHE A 55 -13.14 0.76 -2.75
CA PHE A 55 -13.93 1.69 -1.94
C PHE A 55 -13.33 3.10 -1.98
N VAL A 56 -12.05 3.28 -1.65
CA VAL A 56 -11.38 4.60 -1.67
C VAL A 56 -11.39 5.26 -3.06
N LYS A 57 -11.17 4.49 -4.13
CA LYS A 57 -11.10 5.00 -5.51
C LYS A 57 -12.46 5.42 -6.05
N TYR A 58 -13.51 4.65 -5.78
CA TYR A 58 -14.80 4.80 -6.47
C TYR A 58 -15.92 5.36 -5.60
N PHE A 59 -15.72 5.52 -4.28
CA PHE A 59 -16.75 6.05 -3.37
C PHE A 59 -17.38 7.37 -3.87
N THR A 60 -16.55 8.34 -4.33
CA THR A 60 -17.05 9.63 -4.83
C THR A 60 -17.70 9.52 -6.22
N VAL A 61 -17.27 8.55 -7.04
CA VAL A 61 -17.82 8.30 -8.38
C VAL A 61 -19.21 7.68 -8.29
N PHE A 62 -19.45 6.77 -7.33
CA PHE A 62 -20.79 6.23 -7.08
C PHE A 62 -21.79 7.33 -6.64
N LYS A 63 -21.31 8.40 -6.01
CA LYS A 63 -22.13 9.54 -5.57
C LYS A 63 -22.47 10.50 -6.72
N ALA A 64 -21.59 10.65 -7.71
CA ALA A 64 -21.79 11.50 -8.87
C ALA A 64 -22.42 10.70 -10.03
N LYS A 65 -23.76 10.73 -10.14
CA LYS A 65 -24.59 10.01 -11.14
C LYS A 65 -23.85 9.74 -12.47
N PHE A 66 -23.70 8.46 -12.80
CA PHE A 66 -22.94 7.92 -13.92
C PHE A 66 -23.26 8.59 -15.25
N LYS A 67 -22.30 9.28 -15.86
CA LYS A 67 -22.50 9.85 -17.20
C LYS A 67 -21.71 9.21 -18.34
N ASN A 68 -20.56 8.54 -18.14
CA ASN A 68 -19.72 8.16 -19.31
C ASN A 68 -18.86 6.85 -19.24
N LYS A 69 -18.95 5.97 -18.23
CA LYS A 69 -18.13 4.73 -18.16
C LYS A 69 -18.81 3.51 -17.49
N ILE A 70 -20.01 3.19 -17.92
CA ILE A 70 -20.91 2.24 -17.24
C ILE A 70 -20.33 0.81 -17.17
N ASN A 71 -19.83 0.24 -18.28
CA ASN A 71 -19.43 -1.20 -18.31
C ASN A 71 -18.19 -1.53 -17.47
N ALA A 72 -17.16 -0.66 -17.47
CA ALA A 72 -15.96 -0.88 -16.67
C ALA A 72 -16.26 -0.78 -15.16
N ILE A 73 -17.20 0.09 -14.78
CA ILE A 73 -17.63 0.25 -13.39
C ILE A 73 -18.38 -1.00 -12.91
N TYR A 74 -19.27 -1.58 -13.73
CA TYR A 74 -19.93 -2.84 -13.38
C TYR A 74 -18.93 -3.99 -13.21
N GLY A 75 -17.90 -4.07 -14.06
CA GLY A 75 -16.83 -5.06 -13.89
C GLY A 75 -16.06 -4.87 -12.57
N ILE A 76 -15.74 -3.63 -12.21
CA ILE A 76 -15.08 -3.31 -10.92
C ILE A 76 -16.00 -3.63 -9.73
N ALA A 77 -17.30 -3.36 -9.85
CA ALA A 77 -18.28 -3.72 -8.82
C ALA A 77 -18.35 -5.24 -8.64
N GLY A 78 -18.37 -6.02 -9.72
CA GLY A 78 -18.31 -7.49 -9.67
C GLY A 78 -17.03 -8.00 -8.98
N VAL A 79 -15.87 -7.47 -9.35
CA VAL A 79 -14.59 -7.78 -8.67
C VAL A 79 -14.64 -7.41 -7.19
N SER A 80 -15.22 -6.26 -6.84
CA SER A 80 -15.33 -5.83 -5.44
C SER A 80 -16.29 -6.70 -4.64
N PHE A 81 -17.37 -7.20 -5.25
CA PHE A 81 -18.30 -8.14 -4.64
C PHE A 81 -17.63 -9.50 -4.39
N LEU A 82 -16.91 -10.04 -5.38
CA LEU A 82 -16.14 -11.27 -5.19
C LEU A 82 -15.06 -11.09 -4.10
N ALA A 83 -14.41 -9.94 -4.07
CA ALA A 83 -13.45 -9.62 -3.02
C ALA A 83 -14.10 -9.49 -1.63
N LEU A 84 -15.33 -8.98 -1.53
CA LEU A 84 -16.09 -8.99 -0.28
C LEU A 84 -16.35 -10.41 0.20
N LEU A 85 -16.79 -11.32 -0.68
CA LEU A 85 -17.01 -12.72 -0.33
C LEU A 85 -15.72 -13.41 0.13
N GLY A 86 -14.62 -13.19 -0.58
CA GLY A 86 -13.30 -13.71 -0.20
C GLY A 86 -12.81 -13.16 1.14
N ALA A 87 -12.95 -11.85 1.37
CA ALA A 87 -12.56 -11.21 2.62
C ALA A 87 -13.40 -11.72 3.82
N ILE A 88 -14.70 -11.97 3.63
CA ILE A 88 -15.54 -12.60 4.66
C ILE A 88 -15.09 -14.04 4.91
N TYR A 89 -14.91 -14.84 3.85
CA TYR A 89 -14.52 -16.24 3.96
C TYR A 89 -13.22 -16.44 4.74
N TYR A 90 -12.16 -15.69 4.41
CA TYR A 90 -10.90 -15.75 5.15
C TYR A 90 -10.98 -15.03 6.49
N GLY A 91 -11.73 -13.93 6.58
CA GLY A 91 -11.87 -13.15 7.81
C GLY A 91 -12.48 -13.94 8.96
N LEU A 92 -13.44 -14.83 8.66
CA LEU A 92 -14.05 -15.72 9.65
C LEU A 92 -13.08 -16.78 10.20
N GLN A 93 -11.98 -17.06 9.49
CA GLN A 93 -10.95 -18.02 9.92
C GLN A 93 -9.82 -17.35 10.73
N LEU A 94 -9.78 -16.02 10.77
CA LEU A 94 -8.81 -15.28 11.55
C LEU A 94 -9.17 -15.30 13.04
N ARG A 95 -8.14 -15.25 13.89
CA ARG A 95 -8.31 -15.15 15.34
C ARG A 95 -9.03 -13.87 15.73
N ILE A 96 -9.77 -13.91 16.84
CA ILE A 96 -10.55 -12.74 17.32
C ILE A 96 -9.70 -11.47 17.48
N LEU A 97 -8.49 -11.60 18.03
CA LEU A 97 -7.57 -10.47 18.19
C LEU A 97 -7.19 -9.83 16.84
N VAL A 98 -7.01 -10.67 15.81
CA VAL A 98 -6.71 -10.23 14.44
C VAL A 98 -7.92 -9.55 13.82
N GLN A 99 -9.12 -10.10 14.03
CA GLN A 99 -10.38 -9.48 13.57
C GLN A 99 -10.57 -8.08 14.18
N LEU A 100 -10.30 -7.90 15.49
CA LEU A 100 -10.36 -6.59 16.15
C LEU A 100 -9.36 -5.60 15.55
N LEU A 101 -8.13 -6.04 15.26
CA LEU A 101 -7.12 -5.21 14.60
C LEU A 101 -7.54 -4.82 13.17
N ILE A 102 -8.16 -5.74 12.43
CA ILE A 102 -8.72 -5.47 11.10
C ILE A 102 -9.82 -4.41 11.19
N LEU A 103 -10.71 -4.48 12.18
CA LEU A 103 -11.75 -3.47 12.37
C LEU A 103 -11.14 -2.08 12.62
N LEU A 104 -10.04 -1.99 13.37
CA LEU A 104 -9.29 -0.75 13.56
C LEU A 104 -8.74 -0.19 12.23
N PHE A 105 -8.11 -1.03 11.40
CA PHE A 105 -7.59 -0.58 10.10
C PHE A 105 -8.69 -0.28 9.08
N ALA A 106 -9.79 -1.03 9.09
CA ALA A 106 -10.96 -0.76 8.28
C ALA A 106 -11.56 0.60 8.67
N PHE A 107 -11.72 0.87 9.97
CA PHE A 107 -12.17 2.16 10.46
C PHE A 107 -11.25 3.29 10.01
N LEU A 108 -9.92 3.14 10.15
CA LEU A 108 -8.96 4.14 9.68
C LEU A 108 -9.04 4.37 8.15
N THR A 109 -9.28 3.32 7.38
CA THR A 109 -9.49 3.41 5.92
C THR A 109 -10.78 4.17 5.57
N VAL A 110 -11.85 3.96 6.33
CA VAL A 110 -13.10 4.72 6.21
C VAL A 110 -12.86 6.19 6.52
N LEU A 111 -12.17 6.52 7.62
CA LEU A 111 -11.79 7.90 7.97
C LEU A 111 -10.92 8.56 6.88
N TYR A 112 -10.07 7.78 6.23
CA TYR A 112 -9.23 8.25 5.12
C TYR A 112 -10.06 8.63 3.89
N ALA A 113 -11.08 7.84 3.56
CA ALA A 113 -11.91 8.05 2.38
C ALA A 113 -13.03 9.07 2.60
N LEU A 114 -13.75 8.98 3.72
CA LEU A 114 -14.99 9.71 3.97
C LEU A 114 -14.73 11.08 4.61
N PRO A 115 -15.41 12.15 4.15
CA PRO A 115 -15.29 13.47 4.76
C PRO A 115 -16.09 13.51 6.07
N LEU A 116 -15.47 13.03 7.15
CA LEU A 116 -16.12 12.86 8.47
C LEU A 116 -15.74 13.95 9.48
N PHE A 117 -14.70 14.74 9.23
CA PHE A 117 -14.19 15.72 10.20
C PHE A 117 -14.24 17.15 9.66
N LYS A 118 -14.57 18.13 10.51
CA LYS A 118 -14.35 19.54 10.22
C LYS A 118 -12.98 19.95 10.76
N LEU A 119 -12.10 20.45 9.90
CA LEU A 119 -10.85 21.08 10.34
C LEU A 119 -11.18 22.45 10.97
N TRP A 120 -10.47 22.83 12.03
CA TRP A 120 -10.73 24.03 12.86
C TRP A 120 -10.87 25.36 12.09
N ARG A 121 -10.43 25.42 10.82
CA ARG A 121 -10.54 26.58 9.91
C ARG A 121 -11.30 26.31 8.60
N SER A 122 -12.01 25.18 8.49
CA SER A 122 -12.72 24.76 7.27
C SER A 122 -14.22 24.63 7.52
N GLN A 123 -15.03 25.33 6.72
CA GLN A 123 -16.50 25.19 6.76
C GLN A 123 -16.97 23.86 6.14
N GLU A 124 -16.10 23.18 5.38
CA GLU A 124 -16.38 21.89 4.76
C GLU A 124 -15.79 20.73 5.56
N TYR A 125 -16.52 19.62 5.59
CA TYR A 125 -16.03 18.33 6.07
C TYR A 125 -14.94 17.80 5.14
N LYS A 126 -13.83 17.36 5.73
CA LYS A 126 -12.67 16.82 5.03
C LYS A 126 -12.36 15.41 5.54
N SER A 127 -11.86 14.58 4.62
CA SER A 127 -11.36 13.25 4.94
C SER A 127 -9.85 13.29 5.19
N LEU A 128 -9.28 12.27 5.84
CA LEU A 128 -7.85 12.32 6.22
C LEU A 128 -6.92 12.41 5.00
N ARG A 129 -7.35 11.95 3.82
CA ARG A 129 -6.58 12.09 2.56
C ARG A 129 -6.36 13.54 2.12
N PHE A 130 -7.16 14.49 2.60
CA PHE A 130 -7.01 15.92 2.30
C PHE A 130 -6.20 16.68 3.36
N ILE A 131 -5.71 16.00 4.41
CA ILE A 131 -4.87 16.62 5.42
C ILE A 131 -3.43 16.72 4.89
N PRO A 132 -2.86 17.94 4.82
CA PRO A 132 -1.47 18.20 4.45
C PRO A 132 -0.46 17.23 5.05
N GLY A 133 0.39 16.63 4.22
CA GLY A 133 1.50 15.78 4.66
C GLY A 133 1.12 14.42 5.26
N ILE A 134 -0.07 14.25 5.85
CA ILE A 134 -0.43 13.04 6.60
C ILE A 134 -0.85 11.87 5.69
N LYS A 135 -1.39 12.18 4.49
CA LYS A 135 -2.09 11.19 3.65
C LYS A 135 -1.28 9.92 3.35
N ILE A 136 0.03 10.04 3.07
CA ILE A 136 0.86 8.88 2.72
C ILE A 136 1.28 8.07 3.95
N PHE A 137 1.39 8.72 5.12
CA PHE A 137 1.75 8.04 6.37
C PHE A 137 0.61 7.18 6.89
N ILE A 138 -0.65 7.58 6.68
CA ILE A 138 -1.81 6.73 7.00
C ILE A 138 -1.80 5.47 6.13
N ILE A 139 -1.55 5.60 4.82
CA ILE A 139 -1.46 4.44 3.92
C ILE A 139 -0.33 3.50 4.37
N ALA A 140 0.85 4.07 4.67
CA ALA A 140 1.98 3.30 5.15
C ALA A 140 1.70 2.59 6.49
N LEU A 141 0.99 3.24 7.42
CA LEU A 141 0.60 2.66 8.70
C LEU A 141 -0.33 1.46 8.51
N VAL A 142 -1.35 1.61 7.66
CA VAL A 142 -2.29 0.52 7.35
C VAL A 142 -1.56 -0.64 6.67
N TRP A 143 -0.70 -0.37 5.67
CA TRP A 143 0.06 -1.42 5.00
C TRP A 143 0.99 -2.17 5.96
N ALA A 144 1.80 -1.45 6.75
CA ALA A 144 2.71 -2.07 7.70
C ALA A 144 1.95 -2.91 8.73
N GLY A 145 0.83 -2.39 9.25
CA GLY A 145 -0.03 -3.11 10.18
C GLY A 145 -0.62 -4.38 9.57
N VAL A 146 -1.15 -4.29 8.36
CA VAL A 146 -1.76 -5.41 7.63
C VAL A 146 -0.72 -6.45 7.24
N CYS A 147 0.48 -6.03 6.79
CA CYS A 147 1.50 -6.96 6.30
C CYS A 147 2.37 -7.57 7.41
N VAL A 148 2.48 -6.92 8.58
CA VAL A 148 3.36 -7.39 9.67
C VAL A 148 2.55 -7.86 10.88
N LEU A 149 1.66 -7.01 11.42
CA LEU A 149 0.99 -7.32 12.68
C LEU A 149 -0.06 -8.42 12.53
N ILE A 150 -0.84 -8.41 11.44
CA ILE A 150 -1.83 -9.46 11.16
C ILE A 150 -1.18 -10.85 11.11
N PRO A 151 -0.18 -11.14 10.24
CA PRO A 151 0.41 -12.48 10.20
C PRO A 151 1.10 -12.88 11.51
N VAL A 152 1.75 -11.94 12.20
CA VAL A 152 2.38 -12.20 13.51
C VAL A 152 1.35 -12.64 14.54
N LEU A 153 0.25 -11.89 14.69
CA LEU A 153 -0.81 -12.21 15.65
C LEU A 153 -1.60 -13.46 15.26
N GLN A 154 -1.85 -13.67 13.96
CA GLN A 154 -2.55 -14.85 13.47
C GLN A 154 -1.77 -16.14 13.78
N ASN A 155 -0.44 -16.10 13.66
CA ASN A 155 0.44 -17.24 13.91
C ASN A 155 0.97 -17.30 15.35
N GLN A 156 0.42 -16.48 16.27
CA GLN A 156 0.86 -16.40 17.67
C GLN A 156 2.36 -16.16 17.84
N PHE A 157 2.98 -15.47 16.89
CA PHE A 157 4.37 -15.13 16.97
C PHE A 157 4.58 -13.99 17.98
N ASN A 158 5.62 -14.08 18.80
CA ASN A 158 5.87 -13.12 19.88
C ASN A 158 6.17 -11.71 19.33
N LEU A 159 5.53 -10.70 19.90
CA LEU A 159 5.80 -9.29 19.61
C LEU A 159 7.14 -8.86 20.24
N ASN A 160 8.22 -9.15 19.54
CA ASN A 160 9.59 -8.80 19.95
C ASN A 160 10.14 -7.60 19.16
N LEU A 161 11.37 -7.18 19.48
CA LEU A 161 12.04 -6.07 18.80
C LEU A 161 12.10 -6.27 17.27
N LYS A 162 12.35 -7.50 16.81
CA LYS A 162 12.41 -7.82 15.37
C LYS A 162 11.09 -7.53 14.66
N VAL A 163 9.96 -7.85 15.29
CA VAL A 163 8.62 -7.53 14.74
C VAL A 163 8.45 -6.01 14.60
N TRP A 164 8.78 -5.25 15.63
CA TRP A 164 8.64 -3.79 15.60
C TRP A 164 9.57 -3.12 14.61
N LEU A 165 10.82 -3.59 14.49
CA LEU A 165 11.75 -3.10 13.47
C LEU A 165 11.26 -3.43 12.05
N THR A 166 10.73 -4.63 11.81
CA THR A 166 10.13 -5.00 10.51
C THR A 166 8.88 -4.17 10.21
N PHE A 167 8.07 -3.84 11.21
CA PHE A 167 6.93 -2.94 11.07
C PHE A 167 7.37 -1.53 10.64
N VAL A 168 8.39 -0.97 11.30
CA VAL A 168 8.96 0.35 10.95
C VAL A 168 9.58 0.31 9.55
N GLU A 169 10.31 -0.75 9.22
CA GLU A 169 10.89 -0.97 7.91
C GLU A 169 9.81 -0.95 6.80
N PHE A 170 8.74 -1.75 6.96
CA PHE A 170 7.64 -1.82 5.99
C PHE A 170 6.90 -0.49 5.90
N PHE A 171 6.70 0.19 7.02
CA PHE A 171 6.14 1.55 7.03
C PHE A 171 6.99 2.48 6.15
N ILE A 172 8.31 2.50 6.35
CA ILE A 172 9.23 3.33 5.57
C ILE A 172 9.20 2.94 4.08
N ILE A 173 9.26 1.65 3.76
CA ILE A 173 9.18 1.15 2.38
C ILE A 173 7.92 1.66 1.70
N VAL A 174 6.77 1.62 2.37
CA VAL A 174 5.51 2.10 1.78
C VAL A 174 5.48 3.61 1.62
N VAL A 175 6.03 4.38 2.57
CA VAL A 175 6.22 5.83 2.37
C VAL A 175 7.04 6.10 1.12
N VAL A 176 8.14 5.37 0.92
CA VAL A 176 9.02 5.53 -0.25
C VAL A 176 8.32 5.09 -1.54
N LEU A 177 7.53 4.01 -1.52
CA LEU A 177 6.71 3.57 -2.66
C LEU A 177 5.73 4.66 -3.12
N MET A 178 5.24 5.50 -2.19
CA MET A 178 4.31 6.59 -2.51
C MET A 178 5.00 7.82 -3.11
N ILE A 179 6.31 8.01 -2.93
CA ILE A 179 7.03 9.21 -3.42
C ILE A 179 6.93 9.38 -4.94
N PRO A 180 7.15 8.35 -5.79
CA PRO A 180 6.94 8.47 -7.23
C PRO A 180 5.52 8.90 -7.62
N PHE A 181 4.50 8.43 -6.89
CA PHE A 181 3.11 8.82 -7.11
C PHE A 181 2.91 10.30 -6.79
N GLU A 182 3.38 10.76 -5.63
CA GLU A 182 3.29 12.17 -5.22
C GLU A 182 3.96 13.10 -6.25
N ILE A 183 5.15 12.74 -6.74
CA ILE A 183 5.89 13.56 -7.72
C ILE A 183 5.16 13.60 -9.06
N ARG A 184 4.61 12.47 -9.52
CA ARG A 184 3.86 12.40 -10.78
C ARG A 184 2.56 13.20 -10.71
N ASP A 185 1.84 13.09 -9.60
CA ASP A 185 0.50 13.64 -9.44
C ASP A 185 0.50 15.15 -9.12
N LEU A 186 1.67 15.73 -8.88
CA LEU A 186 1.87 17.16 -8.67
C LEU A 186 1.22 18.07 -9.73
N LYS A 187 1.09 17.62 -10.98
CA LYS A 187 0.42 18.37 -12.08
C LYS A 187 -1.11 18.42 -11.95
N TYR A 188 -1.71 17.54 -11.16
CA TYR A 188 -3.15 17.44 -10.92
C TYR A 188 -3.53 17.92 -9.51
N ASP A 189 -2.57 17.95 -8.59
CA ASP A 189 -2.77 18.35 -7.21
C ASP A 189 -3.08 19.85 -7.08
N THR A 190 -4.12 20.18 -6.31
CA THR A 190 -4.39 21.58 -5.94
C THR A 190 -3.38 22.06 -4.90
N ARG A 191 -3.10 23.37 -4.88
CA ARG A 191 -2.14 23.98 -3.93
C ARG A 191 -2.48 23.73 -2.45
N GLY A 192 -3.75 23.50 -2.14
CA GLY A 192 -4.23 23.27 -0.77
C GLY A 192 -3.92 21.89 -0.19
N LEU A 193 -3.51 20.91 -1.02
CA LEU A 193 -3.20 19.56 -0.58
C LEU A 193 -1.91 19.46 0.23
N LYS A 194 -0.95 20.37 -0.01
CA LYS A 194 0.36 20.41 0.65
C LYS A 194 1.03 19.02 0.68
N THR A 195 1.15 18.40 -0.49
CA THR A 195 1.86 17.13 -0.67
C THR A 195 3.37 17.29 -0.42
N LEU A 196 4.10 16.19 -0.25
CA LEU A 196 5.55 16.27 0.00
C LEU A 196 6.30 17.06 -1.10
N PRO A 197 6.03 16.85 -2.41
CA PRO A 197 6.65 17.65 -3.47
C PRO A 197 6.19 19.11 -3.48
N GLN A 198 4.99 19.42 -2.99
CA GLN A 198 4.54 20.81 -2.86
C GLN A 198 5.23 21.53 -1.69
N LEU A 199 5.51 20.82 -0.59
CA LEU A 199 6.13 21.39 0.61
C LEU A 199 7.65 21.51 0.47
N LEU A 200 8.31 20.47 -0.05
CA LEU A 200 9.76 20.39 -0.11
C LEU A 200 10.32 20.70 -1.50
N GLY A 201 9.51 20.59 -2.55
CA GLY A 201 9.98 20.57 -3.93
C GLY A 201 10.47 19.17 -4.35
N VAL A 202 10.37 18.88 -5.66
CA VAL A 202 10.65 17.55 -6.23
C VAL A 202 12.04 17.04 -5.86
N LYS A 203 13.08 17.89 -5.91
CA LYS A 203 14.46 17.51 -5.59
C LYS A 203 14.58 16.99 -4.16
N TYR A 204 14.07 17.74 -3.19
CA TYR A 204 14.15 17.38 -1.78
C TYR A 204 13.24 16.20 -1.41
N THR A 205 12.08 16.04 -2.08
CA THR A 205 11.27 14.84 -1.91
C THR A 205 11.99 13.57 -2.37
N LYS A 206 12.76 13.63 -3.47
CA LYS A 206 13.60 12.51 -3.88
C LYS A 206 14.70 12.23 -2.87
N THR A 207 15.42 13.26 -2.43
CA THR A 207 16.48 13.12 -1.41
C THR A 207 15.93 12.50 -0.13
N PHE A 208 14.75 12.94 0.32
CA PHE A 208 14.04 12.35 1.46
C PHE A 208 13.78 10.86 1.26
N GLY A 209 13.27 10.45 0.10
CA GLY A 209 13.05 9.04 -0.22
C GLY A 209 14.34 8.20 -0.21
N LEU A 210 15.45 8.76 -0.70
CA LEU A 210 16.74 8.07 -0.70
C LEU A 210 17.31 7.92 0.71
N ILE A 211 17.17 8.94 1.56
CA ILE A 211 17.56 8.86 2.98
C ILE A 211 16.75 7.76 3.67
N LEU A 212 15.44 7.69 3.41
CA LEU A 212 14.58 6.63 3.92
C LEU A 212 15.02 5.24 3.44
N CYS A 213 15.42 5.07 2.18
CA CYS A 213 16.01 3.82 1.69
C CYS A 213 17.27 3.43 2.47
N SER A 214 18.17 4.38 2.77
CA SER A 214 19.36 4.11 3.58
C SER A 214 19.00 3.65 4.99
N ILE A 215 17.97 4.25 5.61
CA ILE A 215 17.46 3.82 6.92
C ILE A 215 16.93 2.39 6.87
N VAL A 216 16.20 2.02 5.80
CA VAL A 216 15.71 0.64 5.59
C VAL A 216 16.88 -0.35 5.53
N LEU A 217 17.97 -0.01 4.80
CA LEU A 217 19.16 -0.88 4.74
C LEU A 217 19.81 -1.07 6.12
N ILE A 218 19.89 -0.01 6.93
CA ILE A 218 20.44 -0.09 8.29
C ILE A 218 19.58 -1.03 9.16
N ILE A 219 18.26 -0.89 9.08
CA ILE A 219 17.32 -1.78 9.79
C ILE A 219 17.50 -3.22 9.32
N GLU A 220 17.60 -3.45 8.01
CA GLU A 220 17.79 -4.78 7.44
C GLU A 220 19.08 -5.46 7.89
N VAL A 221 20.20 -4.73 7.89
CA VAL A 221 21.47 -5.24 8.40
C VAL A 221 21.33 -5.68 9.85
N TYR A 222 20.67 -4.87 10.68
CA TYR A 222 20.45 -5.20 12.09
C TYR A 222 19.56 -6.43 12.30
N ILE A 223 18.47 -6.57 11.51
CA ILE A 223 17.54 -7.70 11.62
C ILE A 223 18.17 -9.02 11.12
N HIS A 224 19.05 -8.95 10.12
CA HIS A 224 19.52 -10.11 9.35
C HIS A 224 21.05 -10.35 9.42
N LEU A 225 21.71 -9.96 10.52
CA LEU A 225 23.14 -10.19 10.77
C LEU A 225 23.63 -11.60 10.40
N GLU A 226 22.83 -12.63 10.70
CA GLU A 226 23.18 -14.05 10.47
C GLU A 226 22.53 -14.64 9.20
N ALA A 227 21.76 -13.85 8.44
CA ALA A 227 20.95 -14.32 7.32
C ALA A 227 21.32 -13.62 6.01
N ALA A 228 22.55 -13.86 5.54
CA ALA A 228 23.14 -13.18 4.38
C ALA A 228 22.26 -13.23 3.11
N LYS A 229 21.62 -14.37 2.81
CA LYS A 229 20.70 -14.48 1.65
C LYS A 229 19.53 -13.50 1.73
N MET A 230 18.90 -13.39 2.89
CA MET A 230 17.75 -12.49 3.10
C MET A 230 18.19 -11.03 2.97
N LEU A 231 19.31 -10.68 3.61
CA LEU A 231 19.87 -9.34 3.55
C LEU A 231 20.19 -8.89 2.11
N VAL A 232 20.82 -9.76 1.32
CA VAL A 232 21.12 -9.46 -0.10
C VAL A 232 19.86 -9.24 -0.91
N MET A 233 18.84 -10.09 -0.73
CA MET A 233 17.56 -9.97 -1.45
C MET A 233 16.82 -8.68 -1.10
N SER A 234 16.74 -8.34 0.20
CA SER A 234 16.18 -7.07 0.65
C SER A 234 16.96 -5.87 0.12
N ALA A 235 18.30 -5.93 0.14
CA ALA A 235 19.14 -4.85 -0.37
C ALA A 235 18.91 -4.60 -1.87
N ILE A 236 18.80 -5.66 -2.67
CA ILE A 236 18.46 -5.55 -4.10
C ILE A 236 17.11 -4.82 -4.28
N ILE A 237 16.10 -5.18 -3.49
CA ILE A 237 14.78 -4.55 -3.56
C ILE A 237 14.82 -3.07 -3.16
N VAL A 238 15.56 -2.72 -2.11
CA VAL A 238 15.72 -1.33 -1.67
C VAL A 238 16.46 -0.51 -2.73
N LEU A 239 17.46 -1.07 -3.40
CA LEU A 239 18.17 -0.41 -4.50
C LEU A 239 17.25 -0.19 -5.72
N ILE A 240 16.41 -1.17 -6.06
CA ILE A 240 15.40 -1.04 -7.12
C ILE A 240 14.43 0.10 -6.76
N LEU A 241 13.93 0.13 -5.51
CA LEU A 241 13.03 1.17 -5.02
C LEU A 241 13.69 2.56 -5.07
N ALA A 242 14.95 2.68 -4.64
CA ALA A 242 15.72 3.91 -4.72
C ALA A 242 15.88 4.38 -6.17
N GLY A 243 16.12 3.46 -7.11
CA GLY A 243 16.14 3.75 -8.55
C GLY A 243 14.82 4.35 -9.04
N PHE A 244 13.68 3.74 -8.68
CA PHE A 244 12.36 4.26 -9.04
C PHE A 244 12.09 5.67 -8.48
N VAL A 245 12.57 5.96 -7.26
CA VAL A 245 12.51 7.31 -6.68
C VAL A 245 13.41 8.27 -7.46
N TRP A 246 14.65 7.88 -7.73
CA TRP A 246 15.62 8.71 -8.47
C TRP A 246 15.09 9.14 -9.84
N TRP A 247 14.54 8.20 -10.60
CA TRP A 247 14.03 8.44 -11.95
C TRP A 247 12.59 8.96 -12.02
N SER A 248 11.92 9.15 -10.88
CA SER A 248 10.57 9.73 -10.84
C SER A 248 10.55 11.17 -11.37
N SER A 249 9.47 11.57 -12.05
CA SER A 249 9.27 12.96 -12.49
C SER A 249 7.80 13.24 -12.78
N ILE A 250 7.44 14.51 -12.83
CA ILE A 250 6.07 14.98 -13.13
C ILE A 250 5.57 14.47 -14.50
N LYS A 251 6.51 14.23 -15.44
CA LYS A 251 6.22 13.74 -16.80
C LYS A 251 6.08 12.22 -16.90
N ARG A 252 6.35 11.45 -15.83
CA ARG A 252 6.25 9.98 -15.88
C ARG A 252 4.81 9.52 -16.15
N SER A 253 4.69 8.39 -16.83
CA SER A 253 3.40 7.80 -17.18
C SER A 253 2.68 7.22 -15.96
N THR A 254 1.36 7.01 -16.08
CA THR A 254 0.59 6.37 -15.01
C THR A 254 1.10 4.95 -14.71
N LEU A 255 1.45 4.19 -15.75
CA LEU A 255 1.99 2.83 -15.65
C LEU A 255 3.35 2.78 -14.94
N TYR A 256 4.15 3.85 -14.97
CA TYR A 256 5.39 3.90 -14.20
C TYR A 256 5.11 3.69 -12.71
N CYS A 257 4.10 4.36 -12.15
CA CYS A 257 3.81 4.23 -10.72
C CYS A 257 2.86 3.04 -10.47
N SER A 258 1.69 3.05 -11.10
CA SER A 258 0.58 2.12 -10.81
C SER A 258 0.79 0.69 -11.34
N PHE A 259 1.94 0.41 -11.96
CA PHE A 259 2.34 -0.94 -12.33
C PHE A 259 3.77 -1.20 -11.86
N TRP A 260 4.77 -0.46 -12.35
CA TRP A 260 6.16 -0.80 -12.04
C TRP A 260 6.57 -0.54 -10.59
N VAL A 261 6.27 0.63 -10.04
CA VAL A 261 6.60 0.94 -8.63
C VAL A 261 5.76 0.07 -7.69
N GLU A 262 4.46 -0.05 -7.95
CA GLU A 262 3.55 -0.84 -7.11
C GLU A 262 3.85 -2.35 -7.16
N ALA A 263 4.53 -2.85 -8.20
CA ALA A 263 4.97 -4.24 -8.31
C ALA A 263 6.19 -4.59 -7.45
N ILE A 264 6.89 -3.63 -6.83
CA ILE A 264 8.12 -3.90 -6.07
C ILE A 264 7.94 -4.98 -4.99
N PRO A 265 6.86 -4.98 -4.18
CA PRO A 265 6.63 -6.07 -3.23
C PRO A 265 6.35 -7.44 -3.89
N ILE A 266 5.77 -7.44 -5.09
CA ILE A 266 5.57 -8.67 -5.89
C ILE A 266 6.93 -9.23 -6.31
N PHE A 267 7.83 -8.36 -6.81
CA PHE A 267 9.19 -8.75 -7.15
C PHE A 267 9.95 -9.27 -5.92
N TRP A 268 9.77 -8.64 -4.76
CA TRP A 268 10.41 -9.12 -3.54
C TRP A 268 9.96 -10.53 -3.18
N MET A 269 8.65 -10.80 -3.19
CA MET A 269 8.13 -12.15 -3.00
C MET A 269 8.73 -13.14 -3.99
N LEU A 270 8.78 -12.80 -5.28
CA LEU A 270 9.33 -13.69 -6.32
C LEU A 270 10.83 -13.99 -6.14
N LEU A 271 11.61 -13.07 -5.58
CA LEU A 271 13.02 -13.31 -5.27
C LEU A 271 13.22 -14.24 -4.07
N LEU A 272 12.23 -14.35 -3.18
CA LEU A 272 12.30 -15.19 -1.98
C LEU A 272 11.81 -16.63 -2.21
N PHE A 273 11.08 -16.87 -3.30
CA PHE A 273 10.80 -18.21 -3.80
C PHE A 273 12.08 -18.89 -4.29
#